data_AF-A0A836ZPV2-F1
#
_entry.id   AF-A0A836ZPV2-F1
#
_cell.length_a   1.000
_cell.length_b   1.000
_cell.length_c   1.000
_cell.angle_alpha   90.00
_cell.angle_beta   90.00
_cell.angle_gamma   90.00
#
_symmetry.space_group_name_H-M   'P 1'
#
loop_
_entity.id
_entity.type
_entity.pdbx_description
1 polymer ?
#
loop_
_entity_poly.entity_id
_entity_poly.type
_entity_poly.pdbx_seq_one_letter_code
_entity_poly.pdbx_strand_id
1 'polypeptide(L)'
;ADDPRLRDALHGWPLGTLPPALMDGGRTWWVVELASETALRGLQPDWDTIAALAESTGSMGVFAYARAAAPGAYDLAVRAFVGNGRRFEDAASGAANAVLAA
;
A
#
# COMPACT_ATOMS: atom_id res chain seq x y z
N ALA A 1 13.93 4.50 -1.34
CA ALA A 1 13.23 3.48 -2.14
C ALA A 1 14.15 2.35 -2.60
N ASP A 2 15.37 2.21 -2.06
CA ASP A 2 16.34 1.20 -2.53
C ASP A 2 16.27 -0.13 -1.80
N ASP A 3 15.31 -0.33 -0.89
CA ASP A 3 15.15 -1.60 -0.19
C ASP A 3 14.79 -2.70 -1.21
N PRO A 4 15.63 -3.75 -1.36
CA PRO A 4 15.37 -4.82 -2.33
C PRO A 4 14.04 -5.54 -2.07
N ARG A 5 13.64 -5.68 -0.80
CA ARG A 5 12.39 -6.37 -0.43
C ARG A 5 11.17 -5.57 -0.83
N LEU A 6 11.28 -4.24 -0.81
CA LEU A 6 10.23 -3.35 -1.30
C LEU A 6 10.11 -3.47 -2.82
N ARG A 7 11.24 -3.58 -3.54
CA ARG A 7 11.22 -3.81 -5.00
C ARG A 7 10.54 -5.13 -5.35
N ASP A 8 10.81 -6.19 -4.58
CA ASP A 8 10.18 -7.50 -4.80
C ASP A 8 8.67 -7.44 -4.54
N ALA A 9 8.25 -6.82 -3.43
CA ALA A 9 6.83 -6.66 -3.09
C ALA A 9 6.03 -5.82 -4.10
N LEU A 10 6.68 -4.88 -4.79
CA LEU A 10 6.07 -4.00 -5.78
C LEU A 10 6.34 -4.44 -7.23
N HIS A 11 6.93 -5.62 -7.43
CA HIS A 11 7.31 -6.08 -8.74
C HIS A 11 6.09 -6.16 -9.67
N GLY A 12 6.17 -5.49 -10.83
CA GLY A 12 5.09 -5.43 -11.81
C GLY A 12 3.95 -4.46 -11.49
N TRP A 13 4.01 -3.72 -10.37
CA TRP A 13 3.01 -2.72 -10.05
C TRP A 13 3.25 -1.44 -10.85
N PRO A 14 2.22 -0.85 -11.48
CA PRO A 14 2.36 0.43 -12.18
C PRO A 14 2.36 1.57 -11.15
N LEU A 15 3.56 1.92 -10.67
CA LEU A 15 3.74 2.95 -9.65
C LEU A 15 3.42 4.36 -10.16
N GLY A 16 3.02 5.22 -9.22
CA GLY A 16 2.77 6.64 -9.45
C GLY A 16 4.05 7.48 -9.46
N THR A 17 3.87 8.77 -9.24
CA THR A 17 4.96 9.77 -9.28
C THR A 17 5.71 9.88 -7.97
N LEU A 18 5.02 9.67 -6.85
CA LEU A 18 5.59 9.78 -5.53
C LEU A 18 6.35 8.51 -5.16
N PRO A 19 7.56 8.63 -4.59
CA PRO A 19 8.30 7.47 -4.15
C PRO A 19 7.58 6.77 -2.99
N PRO A 20 7.68 5.44 -2.88
CA PRO A 20 7.24 4.71 -1.70
C PRO A 20 7.84 5.28 -0.40
N ALA A 21 7.01 5.39 0.64
CA ALA A 21 7.43 5.90 1.94
C ALA A 21 6.99 4.96 3.07
N LEU A 22 7.82 4.82 4.09
CA LEU A 22 7.45 4.14 5.33
C LEU A 22 6.84 5.19 6.27
N MET A 23 5.55 5.04 6.60
CA MET A 23 4.82 5.99 7.44
C MET A 23 4.38 5.35 8.75
N ASP A 24 4.49 6.10 9.86
CA ASP A 24 4.01 5.71 11.19
C ASP A 24 2.84 6.62 11.60
N GLY A 25 1.66 6.02 11.76
CA GLY A 25 0.44 6.68 12.26
C GLY A 25 -0.27 5.82 13.31
N GLY A 26 0.50 5.14 14.17
CA GLY A 26 0.02 4.18 15.18
C GLY A 26 0.14 2.73 14.74
N ARG A 27 0.17 2.49 13.42
CA ARG A 27 0.69 1.27 12.81
C ARG A 27 1.58 1.67 11.63
N THR A 28 2.73 1.02 11.49
CA THR A 28 3.70 1.34 10.45
C THR A 28 3.30 0.69 9.13
N TRP A 29 3.29 1.47 8.03
CA TRP A 29 2.92 1.00 6.70
C TRP A 29 3.89 1.48 5.62
N TRP A 30 4.16 0.64 4.63
CA TRP A 30 4.70 1.10 3.36
C TRP A 30 3.59 1.70 2.52
N VAL A 31 3.61 3.01 2.33
CA VAL A 31 2.63 3.77 1.55
C VAL A 31 3.13 3.94 0.12
N VAL A 32 2.33 3.50 -0.85
CA VAL A 32 2.73 3.38 -2.26
C VAL A 32 1.67 3.97 -3.18
N GLU A 33 2.08 4.92 -4.03
CA GLU A 33 1.22 5.49 -5.07
C GLU A 33 1.21 4.58 -6.31
N LEU A 34 0.02 4.36 -6.88
CA LEU A 34 -0.21 3.69 -8.15
C LEU A 34 -0.60 4.70 -9.22
N ALA A 35 -0.26 4.40 -10.48
CA ALA A 35 -0.45 5.28 -11.61
C ALA A 35 -1.93 5.62 -11.90
N SER A 36 -2.87 4.74 -11.52
CA SER A 36 -4.30 4.98 -11.69
C SER A 36 -5.15 4.14 -10.74
N GLU A 37 -6.39 4.59 -10.52
CA GLU A 37 -7.38 3.84 -9.75
C GLU A 37 -7.69 2.46 -10.37
N THR A 38 -7.79 2.37 -11.70
CA THR A 38 -8.00 1.09 -12.40
C THR A 38 -6.87 0.12 -12.10
N ALA A 39 -5.63 0.58 -12.14
CA ALA A 39 -4.48 -0.24 -11.81
C ALA A 39 -4.50 -0.70 -10.35
N LEU A 40 -4.79 0.22 -9.42
CA LEU A 40 -4.92 -0.10 -8.01
C LEU A 40 -5.97 -1.20 -7.77
N ARG A 41 -7.15 -1.08 -8.36
CA ARG A 41 -8.23 -2.08 -8.23
C ARG A 41 -7.88 -3.43 -8.86
N GLY A 42 -7.02 -3.43 -9.87
CA GLY A 42 -6.54 -4.63 -10.55
C GLY A 42 -5.36 -5.34 -9.87
N LEU A 43 -4.72 -4.75 -8.85
CA LEU A 43 -3.55 -5.37 -8.21
C LEU A 43 -3.88 -6.76 -7.64
N GLN A 44 -2.95 -7.69 -7.86
CA GLN A 44 -2.89 -8.97 -7.18
C GLN A 44 -1.57 -9.00 -6.42
N PRO A 45 -1.58 -8.82 -5.09
CA PRO A 45 -0.35 -8.82 -4.31
C PRO A 45 0.27 -10.22 -4.29
N ASP A 46 1.59 -10.30 -4.40
CA ASP A 46 2.33 -11.49 -4.00
C ASP A 46 2.41 -11.50 -2.46
N TRP A 47 1.62 -12.37 -1.84
CA TRP A 47 1.50 -12.41 -0.38
C TRP A 47 2.77 -12.85 0.35
N ASP A 48 3.65 -13.61 -0.31
CA ASP A 48 4.91 -14.06 0.29
C ASP A 48 5.89 -12.88 0.37
N THR A 49 6.03 -12.12 -0.71
CA THR A 49 6.89 -10.93 -0.73
C THR A 49 6.36 -9.81 0.18
N ILE A 50 5.04 -9.62 0.25
CA ILE A 50 4.41 -8.64 1.16
C ILE A 50 4.64 -9.03 2.63
N ALA A 51 4.52 -10.32 2.98
CA ALA A 51 4.83 -10.79 4.32
C ALA A 51 6.30 -10.60 4.68
N ALA A 52 7.21 -10.98 3.77
CA ALA A 52 8.65 -10.81 3.97
C ALA A 52 9.04 -9.34 4.16
N LEU A 53 8.46 -8.43 3.37
CA LEU A 53 8.65 -7.00 3.55
C LEU A 53 8.15 -6.55 4.92
N ALA A 54 6.93 -6.95 5.30
CA ALA A 54 6.29 -6.53 6.53
C ALA A 54 7.08 -6.95 7.78
N GLU A 55 7.42 -8.24 7.87
CA GLU A 55 8.20 -8.79 8.98
C GLU A 55 9.56 -8.11 9.10
N SER A 56 10.25 -7.94 7.97
CA SER A 56 11.62 -7.44 7.97
C SER A 56 11.75 -5.93 8.23
N THR A 57 10.67 -5.18 8.02
CA THR A 57 10.61 -3.73 8.28
C THR A 57 9.81 -3.38 9.53
N GLY A 58 9.25 -4.39 10.22
CA GLY A 58 8.33 -4.18 11.35
C GLY A 58 7.06 -3.43 10.97
N SER A 59 6.68 -3.45 9.69
CA SER A 59 5.47 -2.81 9.19
C SER A 59 4.29 -3.78 9.17
N MET A 60 3.08 -3.27 8.95
CA MET A 60 1.90 -4.10 8.73
C MET A 60 1.91 -4.76 7.34
N GLY A 61 2.54 -4.10 6.37
CA GLY A 61 2.53 -4.47 4.95
C GLY A 61 2.48 -3.23 4.06
N VAL A 62 1.76 -3.32 2.95
CA VAL A 62 1.69 -2.26 1.93
C VAL A 62 0.31 -1.62 1.90
N PHE A 63 0.29 -0.31 2.05
CA PHE A 63 -0.87 0.55 1.84
C PHE A 63 -0.76 1.22 0.47
N ALA A 64 -1.52 0.72 -0.50
CA ALA A 64 -1.52 1.16 -1.88
C ALA A 64 -2.65 2.18 -2.12
N TYR A 65 -2.36 3.27 -2.81
CA TYR A 65 -3.36 4.28 -3.14
C TYR A 65 -3.20 4.83 -4.55
N ALA A 66 -4.27 5.43 -5.07
CA ALA A 66 -4.26 6.15 -6.34
C ALA A 66 -5.27 7.30 -6.30
N ARG A 67 -5.04 8.32 -7.14
CA ARG A 67 -6.01 9.40 -7.36
C ARG A 67 -7.30 8.84 -7.95
N ALA A 68 -8.43 9.36 -7.47
CA ALA A 68 -9.74 8.96 -7.96
C ALA A 68 -9.88 9.23 -9.47
N ALA A 69 -10.42 8.27 -10.21
CA ALA A 69 -10.68 8.43 -11.63
C ALA A 69 -11.83 9.44 -11.91
N ALA A 70 -12.78 9.55 -10.98
CA ALA A 70 -13.89 10.49 -11.02
C ALA A 70 -13.90 11.34 -9.72
N PRO A 71 -13.24 12.51 -9.72
CA PRO A 71 -13.20 13.40 -8.57
C PRO A 71 -14.61 13.83 -8.13
N GLY A 72 -14.88 13.86 -6.83
CA GLY A 72 -16.12 14.38 -6.25
C GLY A 72 -16.82 13.46 -5.24
N ALA A 73 -16.62 12.14 -5.31
CA ALA A 73 -17.08 11.20 -4.27
C ALA A 73 -16.01 10.94 -3.21
N TYR A 74 -14.75 10.88 -3.64
CA TYR A 74 -13.54 10.79 -2.83
C TYR A 74 -12.35 11.26 -3.66
N ASP A 75 -11.24 11.63 -3.02
CA ASP A 75 -10.02 12.06 -3.71
C ASP A 75 -9.06 10.90 -4.00
N LEU A 76 -9.09 9.86 -3.15
CA LEU A 76 -8.19 8.71 -3.20
C LEU A 76 -8.93 7.39 -3.10
N ALA A 77 -8.59 6.46 -3.98
CA ALA A 77 -8.90 5.04 -3.80
C ALA A 77 -7.73 4.36 -3.09
N VAL A 78 -8.02 3.39 -2.22
CA VAL A 78 -7.01 2.75 -1.37
C VAL A 78 -7.22 1.25 -1.25
N ARG A 79 -6.13 0.51 -1.02
CA ARG A 79 -6.11 -0.92 -0.69
C ARG A 79 -5.00 -1.20 0.32
N ALA A 80 -5.27 -2.02 1.33
CA ALA A 80 -4.33 -2.31 2.41
C ALA A 80 -4.02 -3.80 2.45
N PHE A 81 -2.79 -4.17 2.10
CA PHE A 81 -2.30 -5.55 2.08
C PHE A 81 -1.52 -5.82 3.36
N VAL A 82 -2.13 -6.56 4.29
CA VAL A 82 -1.48 -6.95 5.54
C VAL A 82 -0.64 -8.20 5.29
N GLY A 83 0.67 -8.09 5.54
CA GLY A 83 1.61 -9.20 5.47
C GLY A 83 2.09 -9.68 6.84
N ASN A 84 2.07 -8.81 7.86
CA ASN A 84 2.59 -9.13 9.18
C ASN A 84 1.60 -10.01 9.96
N GLY A 85 2.03 -11.23 10.29
CA GLY A 85 1.21 -12.24 10.95
C GLY A 85 0.25 -12.93 9.99
N ARG A 86 -1.00 -12.44 9.86
CA ARG A 86 -1.99 -13.02 8.95
C ARG A 86 -1.98 -12.25 7.63
N ARG A 87 -1.95 -12.99 6.52
CA ARG A 87 -2.00 -12.45 5.16
C ARG A 87 -3.45 -12.23 4.74
N PHE A 88 -3.86 -10.98 4.58
CA PHE A 88 -5.19 -10.63 4.10
C PHE A 88 -5.23 -9.19 3.59
N GLU A 89 -6.24 -8.88 2.79
CA GLU A 89 -6.56 -7.50 2.44
C GLU A 89 -7.50 -6.93 3.50
N ASP A 90 -7.05 -5.88 4.17
CA ASP A 90 -7.87 -5.17 5.14
C ASP A 90 -8.87 -4.29 4.38
N ALA A 91 -10.16 -4.54 4.61
CA ALA A 91 -11.26 -3.78 4.01
C ALA A 91 -11.32 -2.38 4.66
N ALA A 92 -10.35 -1.54 4.31
CA ALA A 92 -10.19 -0.16 4.75
C ALA A 92 -10.47 0.04 6.25
N SER A 93 -9.62 -0.49 7.14
CA SER A 93 -9.70 -0.05 8.54
C SER A 93 -9.46 1.45 8.62
N GLY A 94 -10.30 2.16 9.38
CA GLY A 94 -10.22 3.63 9.51
C GLY A 94 -8.85 4.18 9.93
N ALA A 95 -7.96 3.33 10.48
CA ALA A 95 -6.57 3.68 10.77
C ALA A 95 -5.74 3.99 9.51
N ALA A 96 -6.03 3.31 8.40
CA ALA A 96 -5.26 3.43 7.17
C ALA A 96 -5.69 4.69 6.37
N ASN A 97 -6.98 5.02 6.40
CA ASN A 97 -7.47 6.32 5.92
C ASN A 97 -6.95 7.49 6.77
N ALA A 98 -6.76 7.30 8.08
CA ALA A 98 -6.21 8.34 8.95
C ALA A 98 -4.74 8.70 8.60
N VAL A 99 -3.94 7.75 8.12
CA VAL A 99 -2.56 7.99 7.67
C VAL A 99 -2.51 8.86 6.41
N LEU A 100 -3.48 8.73 5.49
CA LEU A 100 -3.55 9.58 4.30
C LEU A 100 -4.09 10.99 4.57
N ALA A 101 -4.81 11.19 5.68
CA ALA A 101 -5.42 12.47 6.04
C ALA A 101 -4.51 13.37 6.89
N ALA A 102 -3.36 12.86 7.34
CA ALA A 102 -2.38 13.57 8.16
C ALA A 102 -1.35 14.31 7.29
#